data_AF-A0A1V0PTY8-F1
#
_entry.id   AF-A0A1V0PTY8-F1
#
_cell.length_a   1.000
_cell.length_b   1.000
_cell.length_c   1.000
_cell.angle_alpha   90.00
_cell.angle_beta   90.00
_cell.angle_gamma   90.00
#
_symmetry.space_group_name_H-M   'P 1'
#
loop_
_entity.id
_entity.type
_entity.pdbx_description
1 polymer ?
#
loop_
_entity_poly.entity_id
_entity_poly.type
_entity_poly.pdbx_seq_one_letter_code
_entity_poly.pdbx_strand_id
1 'polypeptide(L)'
;MQPKDLTASDAFKGFTNTNCPFMPCHQGVKREFNCLFCYCPLIAYECPGPYEVYTDANGLTRKDCSACTLPHDGILQSWNFIQRWLEYPQVWNGKPQTEPPTRRPRPPGKEDDGQED
;
A
#
# COMPACT_ATOMS: atom_id res chain seq x y z
N MET A 1 -9.99 10.02 6.07
CA MET A 1 -9.63 11.34 6.63
C MET A 1 -10.31 12.43 5.80
N GLN A 2 -11.40 12.98 6.31
CA GLN A 2 -12.13 14.10 5.70
C GLN A 2 -11.86 15.38 6.52
N PRO A 3 -10.66 15.96 6.38
CA PRO A 3 -10.55 17.42 6.41
C PRO A 3 -9.62 17.94 5.30
N LYS A 4 -9.60 17.29 4.13
CA LYS A 4 -8.72 17.67 3.00
C LYS A 4 -8.95 19.11 2.53
N ASP A 5 -10.15 19.64 2.77
CA ASP A 5 -10.55 20.99 2.35
C ASP A 5 -10.15 22.09 3.36
N LEU A 6 -9.57 21.73 4.51
CA LEU A 6 -9.18 22.69 5.54
C LEU A 6 -7.74 23.24 5.36
N THR A 7 -7.03 22.79 4.33
CA THR A 7 -5.66 23.23 4.04
C THR A 7 -5.39 23.30 2.54
N ALA A 8 -4.58 24.28 2.12
CA ALA A 8 -4.05 24.36 0.76
C ALA A 8 -2.77 23.53 0.55
N SER A 9 -2.22 22.96 1.63
CA SER A 9 -0.99 22.17 1.58
C SER A 9 -1.28 20.69 1.35
N ASP A 10 -0.56 20.09 0.40
CA ASP A 10 -0.63 18.66 0.09
C ASP A 10 0.33 17.80 0.92
N ALA A 11 1.04 18.38 1.90
CA ALA A 11 2.01 17.67 2.73
C ALA A 11 1.41 16.52 3.55
N PHE A 12 0.08 16.51 3.76
CA PHE A 12 -0.62 15.38 4.39
C PHE A 12 -0.61 14.11 3.54
N LYS A 13 -0.35 14.21 2.22
CA LYS A 13 -0.30 13.07 1.30
C LYS A 13 0.98 12.27 1.45
N GLY A 14 2.03 12.88 2.00
CA GLY A 14 3.30 12.21 2.25
C GLY A 14 4.49 13.16 2.32
N PHE A 15 5.64 12.58 2.65
CA PHE A 15 6.92 13.27 2.74
C PHE A 15 8.06 12.28 2.52
N THR A 16 9.26 12.78 2.20
CA THR A 16 10.50 12.00 2.20
C THR A 16 11.36 12.45 3.38
N ASN A 17 11.64 11.54 4.32
CA ASN A 17 12.63 11.80 5.36
C ASN A 17 14.04 11.55 4.81
N THR A 18 14.70 12.57 4.29
CA THR A 18 16.06 12.48 3.72
C THR A 18 17.13 12.11 4.75
N ASN A 19 16.83 12.25 6.05
CA ASN A 19 17.74 11.87 7.14
C ASN A 19 17.53 10.43 7.62
N CYS A 20 16.67 9.64 6.96
CA CYS A 20 16.45 8.24 7.32
C CYS A 20 17.73 7.42 7.07
N PRO A 21 18.27 6.70 8.08
CA PRO A 21 19.50 5.92 7.93
C PRO A 21 19.32 4.68 7.04
N PHE A 22 18.08 4.29 6.75
CA PHE A 22 17.75 3.16 5.90
C PHE A 22 17.56 3.57 4.42
N MET A 23 17.70 4.84 4.06
CA MET A 23 17.50 5.31 2.69
C MET A 23 18.64 4.86 1.74
N PRO A 24 18.35 4.31 0.53
CA PRO A 24 17.03 3.95 0.01
C PRO A 24 16.45 2.69 0.71
N CYS A 25 15.27 2.82 1.31
CA CYS A 25 14.66 1.75 2.12
C CYS A 25 14.22 0.54 1.29
N HIS A 26 13.80 0.80 0.04
CA HIS A 26 13.44 -0.23 -0.93
C HIS A 26 14.18 0.02 -2.25
N GLN A 27 14.65 -1.05 -2.88
CA GLN A 27 15.28 -0.97 -4.19
C GLN A 27 14.22 -0.79 -5.30
N GLY A 28 14.58 -0.12 -6.39
CA GLY A 28 13.71 0.02 -7.57
C GLY A 28 12.65 1.12 -7.50
N VAL A 29 12.61 1.92 -6.43
CA VAL A 29 11.84 3.17 -6.39
C VAL A 29 12.48 4.19 -7.34
N LYS A 30 11.67 4.80 -8.22
CA LYS A 30 12.14 5.69 -9.30
C LYS A 30 11.88 7.16 -8.99
N ARG A 31 10.87 7.44 -8.16
CA ARG A 31 10.42 8.79 -7.74
C ARG A 31 10.79 9.05 -6.28
N GLU A 32 10.15 10.05 -5.66
CA GLU A 32 10.30 10.34 -4.25
C GLU A 32 9.72 9.24 -3.35
N PHE A 33 10.42 8.92 -2.27
CA PHE A 33 9.91 7.99 -1.26
C PHE A 33 8.77 8.62 -0.45
N ASN A 34 7.62 7.96 -0.39
CA ASN A 34 6.58 8.33 0.56
C ASN A 34 6.78 7.62 1.89
N CYS A 35 7.43 8.30 2.85
CA CYS A 35 7.72 7.75 4.18
C CYS A 35 6.49 7.66 5.09
N LEU A 36 5.37 8.30 4.72
CA LEU A 36 4.11 8.18 5.48
C LEU A 36 3.64 6.74 5.60
N PHE A 37 4.01 5.89 4.64
CA PHE A 37 3.58 4.49 4.56
C PHE A 37 4.71 3.51 4.83
N CYS A 38 5.81 3.92 5.49
CA CYS A 38 6.91 3.01 5.87
C CYS A 38 6.39 1.81 6.67
N TYR A 39 5.33 2.03 7.46
CA TYR A 39 4.46 0.95 7.89
C TYR A 39 3.26 0.87 6.96
N CYS A 40 3.12 -0.24 6.22
CA CYS A 40 2.10 -0.39 5.20
C CYS A 40 0.69 -0.36 5.82
N PRO A 41 -0.17 0.61 5.47
CA PRO A 41 -1.54 0.67 5.97
C PRO A 41 -2.41 -0.52 5.53
N LEU A 42 -1.98 -1.27 4.51
CA LEU A 42 -2.68 -2.43 3.95
C LEU A 42 -2.16 -3.76 4.52
N ILE A 43 -1.29 -3.76 5.54
CA ILE A 43 -0.68 -4.99 6.06
C ILE A 43 -1.70 -6.03 6.57
N ALA A 44 -2.86 -5.59 7.05
CA ALA A 44 -3.95 -6.45 7.53
C ALA A 44 -5.05 -6.68 6.48
N TYR A 45 -4.92 -6.10 5.28
CA TYR A 45 -5.94 -6.13 4.23
C TYR A 45 -5.41 -6.79 2.96
N GLU A 46 -6.31 -7.29 2.12
CA GLU A 46 -5.95 -7.71 0.76
C GLU A 46 -5.31 -6.55 0.01
N CYS A 47 -4.25 -6.83 -0.75
CA CYS A 47 -3.49 -5.85 -1.54
C CYS A 47 -2.78 -6.55 -2.70
N PRO A 48 -2.33 -5.83 -3.74
CA PRO A 48 -1.68 -6.40 -4.92
C PRO A 48 -0.16 -6.42 -4.75
N GLY A 49 0.35 -6.08 -3.55
CA GLY A 49 1.78 -6.00 -3.30
C GLY A 49 2.43 -7.37 -3.42
N PRO A 50 3.72 -7.43 -3.80
CA PRO A 50 4.49 -8.67 -3.89
C PRO A 50 4.91 -9.14 -2.49
N TYR A 51 3.95 -9.23 -1.56
CA TYR A 51 4.24 -9.67 -0.21
C TYR A 51 4.45 -11.19 -0.18
N GLU A 52 5.44 -11.61 0.58
CA GLU A 52 5.59 -12.99 0.99
C GLU A 52 4.84 -13.23 2.31
N VAL A 53 4.73 -14.48 2.72
CA VAL A 53 4.08 -14.86 3.97
C VAL A 53 5.06 -15.60 4.86
N TYR A 54 5.09 -15.22 6.14
CA TYR A 54 5.91 -15.87 7.14
C TYR A 54 5.12 -16.06 8.44
N THR A 55 5.58 -16.99 9.26
CA THR A 55 5.08 -17.17 10.63
C THR A 55 6.06 -16.50 11.58
N ASP A 56 5.56 -15.58 12.40
CA ASP A 56 6.40 -14.89 13.38
C ASP A 56 6.70 -15.75 14.62
N ALA A 57 7.49 -15.20 15.55
CA ALA A 57 7.87 -15.85 16.80
C ALA A 57 6.69 -16.20 17.74
N ASN A 58 5.52 -15.58 17.55
CA ASN A 58 4.30 -15.87 18.30
C ASN A 58 3.39 -16.87 17.57
N GLY A 59 3.81 -17.42 16.44
CA GLY A 59 3.02 -18.38 15.66
C GLY A 59 1.95 -17.72 14.77
N LEU A 60 1.95 -16.39 14.61
CA LEU A 60 0.98 -15.71 13.76
C LEU A 60 1.50 -15.57 12.33
N THR A 61 0.66 -15.91 11.37
CA THR A 61 0.92 -15.72 9.94
C THR A 61 0.84 -14.23 9.58
N ARG A 62 1.90 -13.69 8.98
CA ARG A 62 2.06 -12.27 8.65
C ARG A 62 2.53 -12.08 7.22
N LYS A 63 2.25 -10.90 6.67
CA LYS A 63 2.82 -10.45 5.39
C LYS A 63 4.22 -9.91 5.61
N ASP A 64 5.18 -10.38 4.83
CA ASP A 64 6.47 -9.72 4.62
C ASP A 64 6.36 -8.81 3.40
N CYS A 65 6.35 -7.50 3.63
CA CYS A 65 6.25 -6.49 2.58
C CYS A 65 7.60 -5.87 2.22
N SER A 66 8.73 -6.44 2.66
CA SER A 66 10.08 -5.86 2.47
C SER A 66 10.46 -5.64 1.00
N ALA A 67 9.90 -6.41 0.05
CA ALA A 67 10.10 -6.25 -1.38
C ALA A 67 9.10 -5.28 -2.06
N CYS A 68 8.14 -4.70 -1.32
CA CYS A 68 7.07 -3.90 -1.89
C CYS A 68 7.48 -2.43 -2.07
N THR A 69 7.36 -1.89 -3.29
CA THR A 69 7.60 -0.47 -3.61
C THR A 69 6.33 0.34 -3.86
N LEU A 70 5.16 -0.32 -3.94
CA LEU A 70 3.89 0.31 -4.33
C LEU A 70 3.50 1.55 -3.48
N PRO A 71 3.66 1.54 -2.14
CA PRO A 71 3.34 2.73 -1.34
C PRO A 71 4.51 3.72 -1.22
N HIS A 72 5.58 3.53 -2.00
CA HIS A 72 6.84 4.26 -1.85
C HIS A 72 7.36 4.90 -3.15
N ASP A 73 6.67 4.77 -4.28
CA ASP A 73 7.14 5.31 -5.56
C ASP A 73 6.35 6.56 -6.00
N GLY A 74 6.67 7.70 -5.37
CA GLY A 74 6.06 9.01 -5.60
C GLY A 74 4.98 9.34 -4.57
N ILE A 75 4.96 10.58 -4.08
CA ILE A 75 4.05 11.01 -3.00
C ILE A 75 2.57 10.83 -3.40
N LEU A 76 2.17 11.40 -4.54
CA LEU A 76 0.77 11.41 -4.98
C LEU A 76 0.29 10.02 -5.41
N GLN A 77 1.14 9.27 -6.11
CA GLN A 77 0.87 7.92 -6.60
C GLN A 77 0.63 6.98 -5.42
N SER A 78 1.55 7.00 -4.44
CA SER A 78 1.44 6.20 -3.23
C SER A 78 0.19 6.55 -2.41
N TRP A 79 -0.09 7.84 -2.24
CA TRP A 79 -1.30 8.31 -1.56
C TRP A 79 -2.57 7.81 -2.25
N ASN A 80 -2.69 8.01 -3.56
CA ASN A 80 -3.86 7.57 -4.31
C ASN A 80 -4.04 6.06 -4.30
N PHE A 81 -2.93 5.30 -4.40
CA PHE A 81 -2.93 3.85 -4.29
C PHE A 81 -3.50 3.40 -2.94
N ILE A 82 -2.96 3.90 -1.82
CA ILE A 82 -3.43 3.53 -0.47
C ILE A 82 -4.89 3.94 -0.27
N GLN A 83 -5.27 5.15 -0.67
CA GLN A 83 -6.64 5.65 -0.53
C GLN A 83 -7.64 4.79 -1.32
N ARG A 84 -7.29 4.34 -2.53
CA ARG A 84 -8.15 3.45 -3.35
C ARG A 84 -8.36 2.08 -2.69
N TRP A 85 -7.33 1.51 -2.07
CA TRP A 85 -7.43 0.21 -1.40
C TRP A 85 -8.15 0.30 -0.05
N LEU A 86 -8.04 1.43 0.65
CA LEU A 86 -8.76 1.69 1.90
C LEU A 86 -10.21 2.15 1.71
N GLU A 87 -10.65 2.42 0.48
CA GLU A 87 -12.05 2.79 0.19
C GLU A 87 -13.00 1.60 0.40
N TYR A 88 -12.55 0.38 0.10
CA TYR A 88 -13.30 -0.85 0.31
C TYR A 88 -12.36 -1.99 0.76
N PRO A 89 -11.85 -1.91 2.01
CA PRO A 89 -10.84 -2.83 2.49
C PRO A 89 -11.44 -4.22 2.76
N GLN A 90 -10.78 -5.26 2.27
CA GLN A 90 -11.07 -6.65 2.61
C GLN A 90 -9.98 -7.14 3.54
N VAL A 91 -10.36 -7.75 4.67
CA VAL A 91 -9.37 -8.32 5.60
C VAL A 91 -8.61 -9.43 4.88
N TRP A 92 -7.28 -9.43 5.03
CA TRP A 92 -6.43 -10.44 4.41
C TRP A 92 -6.78 -11.83 4.95
N ASN A 93 -6.93 -12.78 4.03
CA ASN A 93 -7.34 -14.15 4.35
C ASN A 93 -6.22 -15.06 4.90
N GLY A 94 -5.00 -14.53 5.10
CA GLY A 94 -3.86 -15.28 5.62
C GLY A 94 -3.09 -16.12 4.59
N LYS A 95 -3.44 -16.04 3.30
CA LYS A 95 -2.80 -16.83 2.23
C LYS A 95 -1.69 -16.05 1.50
N PRO A 96 -0.75 -16.76 0.85
CA PRO A 96 0.22 -16.14 -0.07
C PRO A 96 -0.45 -15.34 -1.19
N GLN A 97 0.31 -14.42 -1.79
CA GLN A 97 -0.12 -13.69 -2.98
C GLN A 97 -0.36 -14.64 -4.16
N THR A 98 -1.20 -14.21 -5.11
CA THR A 98 -1.54 -14.98 -6.31
C THR A 98 -0.81 -14.47 -7.56
N GLU A 99 -0.77 -15.29 -8.60
CA GLU A 99 -0.39 -14.87 -9.96
C GLU A 99 -1.60 -15.08 -10.90
N PRO A 100 -2.22 -14.02 -11.45
CA PRO A 100 -1.90 -12.60 -11.24
C PRO A 100 -2.22 -12.13 -9.80
N PRO A 101 -1.65 -10.99 -9.34
CA PRO A 101 -1.89 -10.47 -7.99
C PRO A 101 -3.36 -10.23 -7.67
N THR A 102 -3.71 -10.31 -6.39
CA THR A 102 -5.06 -10.03 -5.88
C THR A 102 -5.59 -8.72 -6.45
N ARG A 103 -6.73 -8.81 -7.15
CA ARG A 103 -7.41 -7.65 -7.72
C ARG A 103 -8.01 -6.79 -6.62
N ARG A 104 -8.10 -5.48 -6.87
CA ARG A 104 -8.73 -4.55 -5.93
C ARG A 104 -10.18 -4.96 -5.67
N PRO A 105 -10.59 -5.11 -4.40
CA PRO A 105 -11.99 -5.32 -4.04
C PRO A 105 -12.88 -4.22 -4.59
N ARG A 106 -14.11 -4.57 -4.97
CA ARG A 106 -15.14 -3.62 -5.42
C ARG A 106 -16.37 -3.71 -4.53
N PRO A 107 -17.11 -2.60 -4.34
CA PRO A 107 -18.39 -2.62 -3.65
C PRO A 107 -19.38 -3.57 -4.36
N PRO A 108 -20.31 -4.21 -3.63
CA PRO A 108 -21.34 -5.06 -4.23
C PRO A 108 -22.17 -4.28 -5.25
N GLY A 109 -22.46 -4.88 -6.41
CA GLY A 109 -23.34 -4.29 -7.44
C GLY A 109 -22.67 -3.37 -8.47
N LYS A 110 -21.32 -3.31 -8.52
CA LYS A 110 -20.58 -2.72 -9.65
C LYS A 110 -19.96 -3.84 -10.49
N GLU A 111 -20.53 -4.12 -11.67
CA GLU A 111 -20.04 -5.14 -12.61
C GLU A 111 -18.66 -4.81 -13.19
N ASP A 112 -18.06 -5.80 -13.86
CA ASP A 112 -16.70 -5.72 -14.39
C ASP A 112 -16.64 -4.99 -15.73
N ASP A 113 -16.48 -3.66 -15.70
CA ASP A 113 -16.34 -2.83 -16.91
C ASP A 113 -15.01 -3.05 -17.68
N GLY A 114 -14.31 -4.16 -17.47
CA GLY A 114 -13.21 -4.62 -18.33
C GLY A 114 -12.01 -3.67 -18.49
N GLN A 115 -11.91 -2.59 -17.70
CA GLN A 115 -10.78 -1.67 -17.79
C GLN A 115 -9.63 -2.14 -16.92
N GLU A 116 -8.66 -2.77 -17.59
CA GLU A 116 -7.28 -2.95 -17.16
C GLU A 116 -6.60 -1.57 -17.13
N ASP A 117 -6.50 -0.97 -15.94
CA ASP A 117 -5.60 0.15 -15.63
C ASP A 117 -4.45 -0.32 -14.72
#